data_AF-A0A1Y2NT26-F1
#
_entry.id   AF-A0A1Y2NT26-F1
#
_cell.length_a   1.000
_cell.length_b   1.000
_cell.length_c   1.000
_cell.angle_alpha   90.00
_cell.angle_beta   90.00
_cell.angle_gamma   90.00
#
_symmetry.space_group_name_H-M   'P 1'
#
loop_
_entity.id
_entity.type
_entity.pdbx_description
1 polymer ?
#
loop_
_entity_poly.entity_id
_entity_poly.type
_entity_poly.pdbx_seq_one_letter_code
_entity_poly.pdbx_strand_id
1 'polypeptide(L)' 'MPHGEHRIQARTFRPDPALYAKAQKAVKAVDPKATMNDYMVAFVRWLALETDELPERPTREALDRALAEAT' A
#
# COMPACT_ATOMS: atom_id res chain seq x y z
N MET A 1 -32.50 5.46 -15.41
CA MET A 1 -31.06 5.73 -15.58
C MET A 1 -30.30 4.53 -15.03
N PRO A 2 -29.58 3.73 -15.85
CA PRO A 2 -28.77 2.65 -15.29
C PRO A 2 -27.69 3.30 -14.41
N HIS A 3 -27.63 2.87 -13.16
CA HIS A 3 -26.66 3.36 -12.19
C HIS A 3 -25.26 2.97 -12.66
N GLY A 4 -24.27 3.86 -12.48
CA GLY A 4 -22.92 3.67 -12.98
C GLY A 4 -22.35 2.32 -12.53
N GLU A 5 -22.21 1.40 -13.47
CA GLU A 5 -21.68 0.07 -13.20
C GLU A 5 -20.17 0.22 -12.95
N HIS A 6 -19.73 -0.11 -11.74
CA HIS A 6 -18.30 -0.18 -11.44
C HIS A 6 -17.69 -1.29 -12.28
N ARG A 7 -16.94 -0.92 -13.33
CA ARG A 7 -16.29 -1.85 -14.28
C ARG A 7 -15.39 -2.89 -13.62
N ILE A 8 -14.92 -2.62 -12.40
CA ILE A 8 -14.03 -3.48 -11.63
C ILE A 8 -14.66 -3.66 -10.26
N GLN A 9 -15.03 -4.89 -9.91
CA GLN A 9 -15.51 -5.21 -8.56
C GLN A 9 -14.39 -4.97 -7.54
N ALA A 10 -14.70 -4.22 -6.48
CA ALA A 10 -13.76 -3.99 -5.40
C ALA A 10 -13.44 -5.30 -4.67
N ARG A 11 -12.16 -5.70 -4.64
CA ARG A 11 -11.68 -6.77 -3.77
C ARG A 11 -11.24 -6.16 -2.44
N THR A 12 -11.80 -6.63 -1.33
CA THR A 12 -11.46 -6.12 -0.01
C THR A 12 -10.33 -6.94 0.60
N PHE A 13 -9.13 -6.38 0.69
CA PHE A 13 -8.03 -6.94 1.48
C PHE A 13 -8.30 -6.69 2.97
N ARG A 14 -8.24 -7.73 3.81
CA ARG A 14 -8.50 -7.66 5.26
C ARG A 14 -7.32 -8.18 6.08
N PRO A 15 -6.21 -7.43 6.15
CA PRO A 15 -5.11 -7.75 7.03
C PRO A 15 -5.47 -7.48 8.49
N ASP A 16 -4.64 -7.99 9.41
CA ASP A 16 -4.67 -7.58 10.80
C ASP A 16 -4.63 -6.02 10.90
N PRO A 17 -5.50 -5.38 11.71
CA PRO A 17 -5.58 -3.92 11.76
C PRO A 17 -4.30 -3.24 12.24
N ALA A 18 -3.57 -3.85 13.18
CA ALA A 18 -2.33 -3.29 13.70
C ALA A 18 -1.22 -3.37 12.64
N LEU A 19 -1.14 -4.50 11.95
CA LEU A 19 -0.25 -4.66 10.80
C LEU A 19 -0.57 -3.66 9.69
N TYR A 20 -1.85 -3.46 9.38
CA TYR A 20 -2.29 -2.52 8.36
C TYR A 20 -1.90 -1.08 8.68
N ALA A 21 -2.17 -0.64 9.91
CA ALA A 21 -1.82 0.71 10.35
C ALA A 21 -0.30 0.94 10.29
N LYS A 22 0.49 -0.07 10.69
CA LYS A 22 1.96 -0.02 10.59
C LYS A 22 2.40 0.08 9.13
N ALA A 23 1.82 -0.72 8.24
CA ALA A 23 2.16 -0.71 6.82
C ALA A 23 1.78 0.61 6.13
N GLN A 24 0.63 1.22 6.48
CA GLN A 24 0.24 2.53 5.98
C GLN A 24 1.26 3.62 6.33
N LYS A 25 1.76 3.62 7.58
CA LYS A 25 2.83 4.54 7.99
C LYS A 25 4.12 4.26 7.23
N ALA A 26 4.47 2.98 7.07
CA ALA A 26 5.66 2.56 6.35
C ALA A 26 5.67 3.04 4.89
N VAL A 27 4.54 2.90 4.18
CA VAL A 27 4.37 3.37 2.80
C VAL A 27 4.56 4.88 2.69
N LYS A 28 3.93 5.64 3.60
CA LYS A 28 4.07 7.11 3.62
C LYS A 28 5.47 7.60 3.96
N ALA A 29 6.25 6.80 4.68
CA ALA A 29 7.64 7.14 5.01
C ALA A 29 8.58 7.06 3.79
N VAL A 30 8.20 6.28 2.76
CA VAL A 30 8.92 6.21 1.49
C VAL A 30 8.51 7.37 0.58
N ASP A 31 7.21 7.53 0.37
CA ASP A 31 6.64 8.66 -0.37
C ASP A 31 5.40 9.18 0.37
N PRO A 32 5.39 10.45 0.82
CA PRO A 32 4.24 11.05 1.50
C PRO A 32 2.93 11.00 0.71
N LYS A 33 2.98 10.85 -0.61
CA LYS A 33 1.82 10.74 -1.50
C LYS A 33 1.41 9.30 -1.77
N ALA A 34 2.25 8.32 -1.46
CA ALA A 34 1.95 6.93 -1.71
C ALA A 34 0.86 6.41 -0.76
N THR A 35 0.02 5.53 -1.30
CA THR A 35 -1.04 4.84 -0.57
C THR A 35 -0.75 3.35 -0.48
N MET A 36 -1.39 2.70 0.49
CA MET A 36 -1.33 1.24 0.61
C MET A 36 -1.82 0.54 -0.67
N ASN A 37 -2.77 1.14 -1.37
CA ASN A 37 -3.28 0.59 -2.62
C ASN A 37 -2.23 0.61 -3.73
N ASP A 38 -1.41 1.65 -3.81
CA ASP A 38 -0.34 1.75 -4.82
C ASP A 38 0.66 0.61 -4.67
N TYR A 39 1.02 0.28 -3.44
CA TYR A 39 1.92 -0.84 -3.12
C TYR A 39 1.29 -2.20 -3.44
N MET A 40 -0.01 -2.38 -3.14
CA MET A 40 -0.72 -3.62 -3.49
C MET A 40 -0.80 -3.79 -5.02
N VAL A 41 -1.11 -2.73 -5.76
CA VAL A 41 -1.17 -2.78 -7.22
C VAL A 41 0.21 -3.06 -7.82
N ALA A 42 1.25 -2.39 -7.34
CA ALA A 42 2.63 -2.63 -7.79
C ALA A 42 3.05 -4.09 -7.56
N PHE A 43 2.74 -4.64 -6.38
CA PHE A 43 3.03 -6.05 -6.08
C PHE A 43 2.24 -7.01 -6.98
N VAL A 44 0.97 -6.73 -7.27
CA VAL A 44 0.17 -7.56 -8.19
C VAL A 44 0.71 -7.51 -9.62
N ARG A 45 1.16 -6.35 -10.10
CA ARG A 45 1.82 -6.22 -11.41
C ARG A 45 3.10 -7.03 -11.50
N TRP A 46 3.91 -6.97 -10.44
CA TRP A 46 5.12 -7.79 -10.32
C TRP A 46 4.78 -9.29 -10.35
N LEU A 47 3.79 -9.74 -9.58
CA LEU A 47 3.31 -11.14 -9.61
C LEU A 47 2.78 -11.57 -10.99
N ALA A 48 2.19 -10.64 -11.74
CA ALA A 48 1.69 -10.88 -13.08
C ALA A 48 2.78 -10.84 -14.17
N LEU A 49 4.06 -10.65 -13.79
CA LEU A 49 5.19 -10.49 -14.70
C LEU A 49 5.03 -9.29 -15.66
N GLU A 50 4.26 -8.28 -15.27
CA GLU A 50 4.17 -7.01 -16.02
C GLU A 50 5.39 -6.13 -15.76
N THR A 51 6.11 -6.37 -14.66
CA THR A 51 7.34 -5.70 -14.27
C THR A 51 8.20 -6.61 -13.40
N ASP A 52 9.52 -6.48 -13.50
CA ASP A 52 10.48 -7.14 -12.60
C ASP A 52 10.79 -6.28 -11.35
N GLU A 53 10.28 -5.05 -11.31
CA GLU A 53 10.52 -4.10 -10.22
C GLU A 53 9.48 -4.25 -9.10
N LEU A 54 9.96 -4.43 -7.87
CA LEU A 54 9.14 -4.41 -6.66
C LEU A 54 8.95 -2.97 -6.16
N PRO A 55 7.83 -2.66 -5.48
CA PRO A 55 7.66 -1.36 -4.83
C PRO A 55 8.77 -1.16 -3.78
N GLU A 56 9.25 0.08 -3.67
CA GLU A 56 10.34 0.43 -2.77
C GLU A 56 10.01 0.04 -1.32
N ARG A 57 10.93 -0.68 -0.68
CA ARG A 57 10.72 -1.12 0.70
C ARG A 57 11.16 -0.02 1.67
N PRO A 58 10.33 0.38 2.65
CA PRO A 58 10.74 1.32 3.68
C PRO A 58 11.94 0.79 4.47
N THR A 59 12.93 1.65 4.68
CA THR A 59 14.07 1.35 5.56
C THR A 59 13.61 1.24 7.01
N ARG A 60 14.39 0.54 7.83
CA ARG A 60 14.07 0.40 9.25
C ARG A 60 14.02 1.76 9.96
N GLU A 61 14.98 2.63 9.65
CA GLU A 61 15.08 3.97 10.21
C GLU A 61 13.91 4.87 9.82
N ALA A 62 13.48 4.83 8.54
CA ALA A 62 12.32 5.58 8.08
C ALA A 62 11.04 5.11 8.79
N LEU A 63 10.89 3.80 8.97
CA LEU A 63 9.76 3.22 9.69
C LEU A 63 9.76 3.62 11.17
N ASP A 64 10.88 3.49 11.86
CA ASP A 64 10.96 3.80 13.29
C ASP A 64 10.66 5.29 13.55
N ARG A 65 11.15 6.20 12.69
CA ARG A 65 10.81 7.63 12.72
C ARG A 65 9.31 7.88 12.50
N ALA A 66 8.71 7.28 11.47
CA ALA A 66 7.29 7.42 11.17
C ALA A 66 6.38 6.86 12.29
N LEU A 67 6.88 5.88 13.05
CA LEU A 67 6.18 5.36 14.22
C LEU A 67 6.32 6.29 15.43
N ALA A 68 7.49 6.91 15.63
CA ALA A 68 7.76 7.83 16.73
C ALA A 68 6.97 9.15 16.64
N GLU A 69 6.84 9.73 15.44
CA GLU A 69 6.10 10.99 15.20
C GLU A 69 4.59 10.90 15.43
N ALA A 70 4.06 9.68 15.62
CA ALA A 70 2.65 9.41 15.83
C ALA A 70 2.26 9.18 17.31
N THR A 71 3.20 9.44 18.22
CA THR A 71 3.06 9.31 19.69
C THR A 71 3.03 10.68 20.33
#